data_AF-A0A2V6T722-F1
#
_entry.id   AF-A0A2V6T722-F1
#
_cell.length_a   1.000
_cell.length_b   1.000
_cell.length_c   1.000
_cell.angle_alpha   90.00
_cell.angle_beta   90.00
_cell.angle_gamma   90.00
#
_symmetry.space_group_name_H-M   'P 1'
#
loop_
_entity.id
_entity.type
_entity.pdbx_description
1 polymer ?
#
loop_
_entity_poly.entity_id
_entity_poly.type
_entity_poly.pdbx_seq_one_letter_code
_entity_poly.pdbx_strand_id
1 'polypeptide(L)'
;MGRRRTDPAEAGVVSYIGENLLPDEHVVYRAELHWIIFARAILVLVVGLVLVFVPRIGQASLVVLLLGVVMLVPPFVAYRTTELGVTNKRVIVKTGLIRRRTLELLLRQVEAISVDQSLLGRLLGFGSITLTGTGGVREVFHRVRDPLELRRRIHGQVA
;
A
#
# COMPACT_ATOMS: atom_id res chain seq x y z
N MET A 1 22.07 -12.07 -22.73
CA MET A 1 22.36 -10.66 -23.08
C MET A 1 21.01 -9.96 -23.21
N GLY A 2 20.72 -9.02 -22.31
CA GLY A 2 19.39 -8.40 -22.17
C GLY A 2 19.26 -7.70 -20.82
N ARG A 3 20.22 -6.81 -20.51
CA ARG A 3 20.18 -5.95 -19.33
C ARG A 3 18.95 -5.04 -19.44
N ARG A 4 17.86 -5.38 -18.76
CA ARG A 4 16.77 -4.42 -18.53
C ARG A 4 17.18 -3.50 -17.40
N ARG A 5 17.17 -2.21 -17.74
CA ARG A 5 17.48 -1.06 -16.91
C ARG A 5 16.79 -1.18 -15.55
N THR A 6 17.59 -1.33 -14.50
CA THR A 6 17.21 -0.88 -13.17
C THR A 6 17.13 0.64 -13.24
N ASP A 7 15.93 1.21 -13.10
CA ASP A 7 15.78 2.65 -12.96
C ASP A 7 16.58 3.11 -11.73
N PRO A 8 17.47 4.11 -11.86
CA PRO A 8 18.39 4.55 -10.79
C PRO A 8 17.70 5.29 -9.63
N ALA A 9 16.37 5.25 -9.52
CA ALA A 9 15.61 5.88 -8.44
C ALA A 9 15.31 4.94 -7.25
N GLU A 10 15.60 3.63 -7.33
CA GLU A 10 15.30 2.64 -6.29
C GLU A 10 16.50 2.25 -5.41
N ALA A 11 17.51 3.12 -5.29
CA ALA A 11 18.72 2.86 -4.50
C ALA A 11 18.56 3.19 -3.00
N GLY A 12 17.50 2.67 -2.36
CA GLY A 12 17.27 2.91 -0.93
C GLY A 12 16.28 1.94 -0.32
N VAL A 13 16.80 0.81 0.21
CA VAL A 13 16.13 -0.37 0.76
C VAL A 13 15.89 -1.44 -0.31
N VAL A 14 16.71 -2.50 -0.27
CA VAL A 14 16.52 -3.69 -1.08
C VAL A 14 15.10 -4.22 -0.83
N SER A 15 14.28 -4.31 -1.88
CA SER A 15 12.92 -4.81 -1.74
C SER A 15 12.95 -6.29 -1.37
N TYR A 16 12.26 -6.64 -0.29
CA TYR A 16 12.21 -8.01 0.26
C TYR A 16 11.78 -9.03 -0.79
N ILE A 17 10.87 -8.63 -1.68
CA ILE A 17 10.37 -9.48 -2.76
C ILE A 17 11.52 -9.88 -3.69
N GLY A 18 12.46 -8.97 -3.99
CA GLY A 18 13.57 -9.25 -4.90
C GLY A 18 14.61 -10.20 -4.32
N GLU A 19 14.83 -10.18 -3.01
CA GLU A 19 15.81 -11.06 -2.33
C GLU A 19 15.30 -12.48 -2.13
N ASN A 20 13.98 -12.69 -2.06
CA ASN A 20 13.38 -13.97 -1.71
C ASN A 20 12.66 -14.66 -2.88
N LEU A 21 13.04 -14.34 -4.12
CA LEU A 21 12.53 -15.03 -5.31
C LEU A 21 13.12 -16.45 -5.41
N LEU A 22 12.27 -17.43 -5.71
CA LEU A 22 12.72 -18.77 -6.10
C LEU A 22 13.43 -18.73 -7.47
N PRO A 23 14.25 -19.75 -7.79
CA PRO A 23 14.71 -19.97 -9.15
C PRO A 23 13.49 -19.99 -10.12
N ASP A 24 13.58 -19.22 -11.21
CA ASP A 24 12.51 -18.99 -12.20
C ASP A 24 11.27 -18.22 -11.73
N GLU A 25 11.32 -17.59 -10.54
CA GLU A 25 10.29 -16.65 -10.09
C GLU A 25 10.65 -15.21 -10.48
N HIS A 26 9.70 -14.47 -11.04
CA HIS A 26 9.88 -13.06 -11.37
C HIS A 26 8.66 -12.24 -10.98
N VAL A 27 8.90 -10.97 -10.64
CA VAL A 27 7.84 -10.04 -10.25
C VAL A 27 7.09 -9.58 -11.50
N VAL A 28 5.79 -9.83 -11.54
CA VAL A 28 4.89 -9.43 -12.63
C VAL A 28 4.33 -8.04 -12.37
N TYR A 29 4.02 -7.73 -11.10
CA TYR A 29 3.44 -6.44 -10.72
C TYR A 29 3.77 -6.10 -9.26
N ARG A 30 4.02 -4.83 -8.98
CA ARG A 30 4.16 -4.29 -7.62
C ARG A 30 3.01 -3.34 -7.35
N ALA A 31 2.28 -3.58 -6.28
CA ALA A 31 1.25 -2.67 -5.82
C ALA A 31 1.82 -1.78 -4.71
N GLU A 32 1.34 -0.54 -4.66
CA GLU A 32 1.74 0.43 -3.65
C GLU A 32 0.53 0.84 -2.82
N LEU A 33 0.79 1.30 -1.59
CA LEU A 33 -0.24 1.97 -0.82
C LEU A 33 -0.57 3.30 -1.48
N HIS A 34 -1.85 3.60 -1.55
CA HIS A 34 -2.31 4.87 -2.07
C HIS A 34 -2.04 5.99 -1.06
N TRP A 35 -1.58 7.15 -1.54
CA TRP A 35 -1.25 8.33 -0.72
C TRP A 35 -2.43 8.86 0.13
N ILE A 36 -3.66 8.43 -0.16
CA ILE A 36 -4.87 8.76 0.63
C ILE A 36 -4.73 8.37 2.11
N ILE A 37 -3.83 7.45 2.46
CA ILE A 37 -3.47 7.17 3.86
C ILE A 37 -3.04 8.43 4.63
N PHE A 38 -2.46 9.42 3.95
CA PHE A 38 -2.01 10.69 4.52
C PHE A 38 -3.12 11.74 4.59
N ALA A 39 -4.24 11.55 3.87
CA ALA A 39 -5.27 12.58 3.71
C ALA A 39 -5.83 13.09 5.03
N ARG A 40 -6.00 12.20 6.02
CA ARG A 40 -6.52 12.57 7.35
C ARG A 40 -5.54 13.47 8.12
N ALA A 41 -4.24 13.19 8.04
CA ALA A 41 -3.21 14.00 8.67
C ALA A 41 -3.04 15.35 7.95
N ILE A 42 -3.06 15.34 6.61
CA ILE A 42 -3.04 16.55 5.78
C ILE A 42 -4.25 17.45 6.11
N LEU A 43 -5.45 16.88 6.26
CA LEU A 43 -6.63 17.65 6.62
C LEU A 43 -6.46 18.37 7.97
N VAL A 44 -5.91 17.68 8.98
CA VAL A 44 -5.63 18.29 10.30
C VAL A 44 -4.60 19.41 10.18
N LEU A 45 -3.56 19.23 9.36
CA LEU A 45 -2.57 20.28 9.10
C LEU A 45 -3.18 21.51 8.42
N VAL A 46 -4.03 21.30 7.42
CA VAL A 46 -4.73 22.39 6.72
C VAL A 46 -5.65 23.14 7.69
N VAL A 47 -6.40 22.42 8.53
CA VAL A 47 -7.23 23.04 9.59
C VAL A 47 -6.36 23.84 10.55
N GLY A 48 -5.25 23.26 11.02
CA GLY A 48 -4.29 23.95 11.87
C GLY A 48 -3.76 25.24 11.25
N LEU A 49 -3.43 25.21 9.95
CA LEU A 49 -2.94 26.37 9.21
C LEU A 49 -4.01 27.46 9.07
N VAL A 50 -5.26 27.08 8.78
CA VAL A 50 -6.39 28.03 8.71
C VAL A 50 -6.63 28.70 10.07
N LEU A 51 -6.54 27.94 11.17
CA LEU A 51 -6.75 28.46 12.52
C LEU A 51 -5.74 29.53 12.93
N VAL A 52 -4.53 29.55 12.35
CA VAL A 52 -3.52 30.61 12.59
C VAL A 52 -4.10 31.99 12.31
N PHE A 53 -4.98 32.11 11.31
CA PHE A 53 -5.55 33.37 10.87
C PHE A 53 -6.82 33.78 11.62
N VAL A 54 -7.31 32.95 12.57
CA VAL A 54 -8.55 33.23 13.30
C VAL A 54 -8.24 33.91 14.65
N PRO A 55 -8.68 35.18 14.84
CA PRO A 55 -8.51 35.87 16.12
C PRO A 55 -9.17 35.09 17.26
N ARG A 56 -8.57 35.10 18.46
CA ARG A 56 -8.95 34.36 19.69
C ARG A 56 -8.53 32.90 19.77
N ILE A 57 -8.45 32.17 18.65
CA ILE A 57 -8.09 30.73 18.65
C ILE A 57 -6.75 30.41 17.95
N GLY A 58 -6.09 31.41 17.34
CA GLY A 58 -4.79 31.25 16.70
C GLY A 58 -3.70 30.67 17.62
N GLN A 59 -3.76 30.88 18.93
CA GLN A 59 -2.83 30.26 19.89
C GLN A 59 -2.97 28.72 19.95
N ALA A 60 -4.17 28.18 19.71
CA ALA A 60 -4.40 26.74 19.66
C ALA A 60 -3.92 26.09 18.34
N SER A 61 -3.65 26.89 17.29
CA SER A 61 -3.20 26.39 15.99
C SER A 61 -1.90 25.58 16.09
N LEU A 62 -0.97 25.98 16.96
CA LEU A 62 0.30 25.28 17.15
C LEU A 62 0.08 23.84 17.64
N VAL A 63 -0.86 23.63 18.57
CA VAL A 63 -1.19 22.31 19.09
C VAL A 63 -1.82 21.44 17.99
N VAL A 64 -2.72 22.03 17.18
CA VAL A 64 -3.36 21.32 16.06
C VAL A 64 -2.34 20.95 14.98
N LEU A 65 -1.42 21.86 14.65
CA LEU A 65 -0.35 21.60 13.70
C LEU A 65 0.60 20.51 14.20
N LEU A 66 1.02 20.57 15.46
CA LEU A 66 1.86 19.54 16.07
C LEU A 66 1.17 18.17 16.04
N LEU A 67 -0.12 18.12 16.37
CA LEU A 67 -0.93 16.91 16.28
C LEU A 67 -0.97 16.38 14.83
N GLY A 68 -1.20 17.25 13.85
CA GLY A 68 -1.19 16.87 12.44
C GLY A 68 0.14 16.27 11.98
N VAL A 69 1.28 16.83 12.43
CA VAL A 69 2.61 16.30 12.14
C VAL A 69 2.80 14.92 12.79
N VAL A 70 2.42 14.75 14.06
CA VAL A 70 2.50 13.46 14.74
C VAL A 70 1.63 12.41 14.04
N MET A 71 0.45 12.81 13.54
CA MET A 71 -0.45 11.94 12.79
C MET A 71 0.11 11.49 11.42
N LEU A 72 1.14 12.15 10.87
CA LEU A 72 1.82 11.68 9.66
C LEU A 72 2.72 10.47 9.92
N VAL A 73 3.18 10.26 11.16
CA VAL A 73 4.17 9.22 11.47
C VAL A 73 3.62 7.80 11.19
N PRO A 74 2.42 7.39 11.67
CA PRO A 74 1.91 6.05 11.39
C PRO A 74 1.72 5.72 9.90
N PRO A 75 1.04 6.55 9.08
CA PRO A 75 0.90 6.26 7.65
C PRO A 75 2.24 6.32 6.91
N PHE A 76 3.18 7.16 7.34
CA PHE A 76 4.53 7.18 6.77
C PHE A 76 5.27 5.87 7.01
N VAL A 77 5.22 5.36 8.25
CA VAL A 77 5.81 4.06 8.60
C VAL A 77 5.13 2.94 7.80
N ALA A 78 3.80 2.94 7.70
CA ALA A 78 3.08 1.95 6.91
C ALA A 78 3.49 2.00 5.43
N TYR A 79 3.53 3.19 4.83
CA TYR A 79 3.94 3.39 3.44
C TYR A 79 5.34 2.85 3.16
N ARG A 80 6.29 3.08 4.08
CA ARG A 80 7.69 2.66 3.90
C ARG A 80 7.94 1.19 4.21
N THR A 81 7.05 0.54 4.96
CA THR A 81 7.25 -0.85 5.42
C THR A 81 6.33 -1.86 4.77
N THR A 82 5.32 -1.40 4.05
CA THR A 82 4.46 -2.29 3.27
C THR A 82 5.00 -2.48 1.85
N GLU A 83 5.20 -3.74 1.48
CA GLU A 83 5.54 -4.16 0.12
C GLU A 83 4.49 -5.17 -0.35
N LEU A 84 3.84 -4.88 -1.48
CA LEU A 84 2.84 -5.74 -2.11
C LEU A 84 3.35 -6.15 -3.50
N GLY A 85 3.57 -7.44 -3.72
CA GLY A 85 4.09 -7.98 -4.97
C GLY A 85 3.26 -9.13 -5.50
N VAL A 86 3.06 -9.16 -6.81
CA VAL A 86 2.53 -10.30 -7.55
C VAL A 86 3.67 -10.86 -8.40
N THR A 87 3.96 -12.13 -8.20
CA THR A 87 4.92 -12.89 -9.02
C THR A 87 4.17 -13.82 -9.97
N ASN A 88 4.90 -14.55 -10.82
CA ASN A 88 4.35 -15.62 -11.64
C ASN A 88 3.97 -16.89 -10.84
N LYS A 89 4.24 -16.94 -9.53
CA LYS A 89 3.97 -18.12 -8.68
C LYS A 89 3.04 -17.82 -7.50
N ARG A 90 3.15 -16.62 -6.90
CA ARG A 90 2.45 -16.24 -5.67
C ARG A 90 2.25 -14.74 -5.56
N VAL A 91 1.31 -14.37 -4.69
CA VAL A 91 1.18 -13.00 -4.16
C VAL A 91 1.95 -12.93 -2.85
N ILE A 92 2.86 -11.97 -2.74
CA ILE A 92 3.70 -11.71 -1.57
C ILE A 92 3.29 -10.37 -0.98
N VAL A 93 2.97 -10.37 0.31
CA VAL A 93 2.65 -9.16 1.05
C VAL A 93 3.47 -9.10 2.32
N LYS A 94 4.27 -8.05 2.45
CA LYS A 94 5.04 -7.75 3.66
C LYS A 94 4.50 -6.46 4.26
N THR A 95 4.32 -6.45 5.58
CA THR A 95 3.86 -5.27 6.33
C THR A 95 4.59 -5.16 7.67
N GLY A 96 4.71 -3.92 8.18
CA GLY A 96 5.18 -3.64 9.54
C GLY A 96 6.67 -3.34 9.65
N LEU A 97 7.03 -2.52 10.65
CA LEU A 97 8.40 -2.08 10.93
C LEU A 97 9.10 -2.99 11.96
N ILE A 98 8.58 -3.00 13.19
CA ILE A 98 9.12 -3.74 14.34
C ILE A 98 8.63 -5.18 14.29
N ARG A 99 7.30 -5.37 14.30
CA ARG A 99 6.67 -6.67 14.07
C ARG A 99 6.37 -6.80 12.58
N ARG A 100 7.24 -7.50 11.87
CA ARG A 100 7.07 -7.78 10.44
C ARG A 100 6.11 -8.94 10.27
N ARG A 101 5.14 -8.77 9.38
CA ARG A 101 4.22 -9.82 8.94
C ARG A 101 4.39 -10.00 7.44
N THR A 102 4.77 -11.21 7.06
CA THR A 102 4.84 -11.63 5.65
C THR A 102 3.75 -12.64 5.40
N LEU A 103 3.00 -12.44 4.32
CA LEU A 103 2.01 -13.36 3.81
C LEU A 103 2.37 -13.71 2.38
N GLU A 104 2.40 -15.00 2.10
CA GLU A 104 2.64 -15.53 0.77
C GLU A 104 1.50 -16.45 0.42
N LEU A 105 0.77 -16.13 -0.66
CA LEU A 105 -0.34 -16.93 -1.14
C LEU A 105 -0.03 -17.39 -2.57
N LEU A 106 0.13 -18.70 -2.75
CA LEU A 106 0.35 -19.28 -4.08
C LEU A 106 -0.83 -18.94 -4.99
N LEU A 107 -0.55 -18.58 -6.24
CA LEU A 107 -1.60 -18.21 -7.19
C LEU A 107 -2.64 -19.34 -7.38
N ARG A 108 -2.17 -20.58 -7.39
CA ARG A 108 -3.03 -21.79 -7.46
C ARG A 108 -3.95 -22.00 -6.26
N GLN A 109 -3.67 -21.34 -5.14
CA GLN A 109 -4.47 -21.40 -3.90
C GLN A 109 -5.39 -20.19 -3.76
N VAL A 110 -5.37 -19.24 -4.70
CA VAL A 110 -6.29 -18.10 -4.69
C VAL A 110 -7.65 -18.57 -5.20
N GLU A 111 -8.62 -18.63 -4.31
CA GLU A 111 -9.99 -19.08 -4.63
C GLU A 111 -10.87 -17.92 -5.07
N ALA A 112 -10.74 -16.77 -4.40
CA ALA A 112 -11.52 -15.60 -4.73
C ALA A 112 -10.73 -14.31 -4.53
N ILE A 113 -10.97 -13.34 -5.42
CA ILE A 113 -10.43 -11.99 -5.35
C ILE A 113 -11.61 -11.03 -5.40
N SER A 114 -11.84 -10.30 -4.31
CA SER A 114 -12.87 -9.26 -4.25
C SER A 114 -12.22 -7.88 -4.21
N VAL A 115 -12.79 -6.92 -4.94
CA VAL A 115 -12.32 -5.54 -4.99
C VAL A 115 -13.44 -4.62 -4.53
N ASP A 116 -13.18 -3.83 -3.50
CA ASP A 116 -14.11 -2.88 -2.93
C ASP A 116 -13.60 -1.45 -3.17
N GLN A 117 -14.30 -0.68 -4.00
CA GLN A 117 -14.01 0.73 -4.25
C GLN A 117 -15.24 1.59 -3.98
N SER A 118 -15.09 2.60 -3.11
CA SER A 118 -16.11 3.64 -2.95
C SER A 118 -16.16 4.55 -4.19
N LEU A 119 -17.18 5.42 -4.29
CA LEU A 119 -17.26 6.44 -5.34
C LEU A 119 -15.98 7.29 -5.41
N LEU A 120 -15.52 7.78 -4.26
CA LEU A 120 -14.25 8.52 -4.16
C LEU A 120 -13.05 7.65 -4.47
N GLY A 121 -13.07 6.38 -4.08
CA GLY A 121 -12.02 5.41 -4.43
C GLY A 121 -11.87 5.21 -5.93
N ARG A 122 -12.99 5.16 -6.68
CA ARG A 122 -12.96 5.07 -8.14
C ARG A 122 -12.43 6.34 -8.79
N LEU A 123 -12.84 7.51 -8.29
CA LEU A 123 -12.37 8.80 -8.83
C LEU A 123 -10.88 9.01 -8.58
N LEU A 124 -10.39 8.63 -7.39
CA LEU A 124 -9.03 8.88 -6.95
C LEU A 124 -8.08 7.69 -7.19
N GLY A 125 -8.55 6.55 -7.70
CA GLY A 125 -7.71 5.39 -8.02
C GLY A 125 -7.27 4.55 -6.81
N PHE A 126 -8.11 4.44 -5.77
CA PHE A 126 -7.82 3.60 -4.61
C PHE A 126 -8.98 2.69 -4.20
N GLY A 127 -8.66 1.63 -3.47
CA GLY A 127 -9.68 0.77 -2.86
C GLY A 127 -9.10 -0.32 -1.98
N SER A 128 -9.93 -1.32 -1.75
CA SER A 128 -9.58 -2.50 -0.98
C SER A 128 -9.60 -3.74 -1.85
N ILE A 129 -8.69 -4.67 -1.55
CA ILE A 129 -8.66 -5.99 -2.17
C ILE A 129 -8.73 -7.02 -1.07
N THR A 130 -9.65 -7.97 -1.22
CA THR A 130 -9.72 -9.16 -0.40
C THR A 130 -9.20 -10.34 -1.21
N LEU A 131 -8.16 -11.00 -0.72
CA LEU A 131 -7.70 -12.29 -1.23
C LEU A 131 -8.20 -13.39 -0.31
N THR A 132 -8.92 -14.34 -0.89
CA THR A 132 -9.36 -15.56 -0.20
C THR A 132 -8.54 -16.73 -0.74
N GLY A 133 -7.78 -17.36 0.15
CA GLY A 133 -7.00 -18.56 -0.13
C GLY A 133 -7.72 -19.83 0.31
N THR A 134 -7.24 -20.96 -0.19
CA THR A 134 -7.74 -22.29 0.20
C THR A 134 -7.68 -22.51 1.70
N GLY A 135 -8.74 -23.12 2.24
CA GLY A 135 -8.88 -23.36 3.68
C GLY A 135 -9.39 -22.15 4.47
N GLY A 136 -9.97 -21.15 3.80
CA GLY A 136 -10.64 -20.03 4.45
C GLY A 136 -9.71 -18.90 4.90
N VAL A 137 -8.44 -18.91 4.48
CA VAL A 137 -7.52 -17.80 4.74
C VAL A 137 -8.03 -16.56 4.01
N ARG A 138 -8.31 -15.49 4.74
CA ARG A 138 -8.82 -14.24 4.16
C ARG A 138 -7.94 -13.06 4.56
N GLU A 139 -7.37 -12.41 3.56
CA GLU A 139 -6.55 -11.21 3.75
C GLU A 139 -7.17 -10.02 3.06
N VAL A 140 -7.25 -8.91 3.78
CA VAL A 140 -7.80 -7.65 3.26
C VAL A 140 -6.72 -6.59 3.25
N PHE A 141 -6.47 -6.05 2.07
CA PHE A 141 -5.54 -4.94 1.85
C PHE A 141 -6.35 -3.68 1.60
N HIS A 142 -6.16 -2.68 2.45
CA HIS A 142 -6.87 -1.41 2.34
C HIS A 142 -6.03 -0.34 1.66
N ARG A 143 -6.72 0.55 0.93
CA ARG A 143 -6.12 1.72 0.27
C ARG A 143 -5.00 1.32 -0.69
N VAL A 144 -5.20 0.24 -1.42
CA VAL A 144 -4.34 -0.18 -2.51
C VAL A 144 -4.56 0.75 -3.69
N ARG A 145 -3.47 1.17 -4.34
CA ARG A 145 -3.51 1.94 -5.57
C ARG A 145 -3.95 1.05 -6.75
N ASP A 146 -4.92 1.54 -7.51
CA ASP A 146 -5.46 0.88 -8.71
C ASP A 146 -5.81 -0.61 -8.49
N PRO A 147 -6.74 -0.92 -7.57
CA PRO A 147 -6.96 -2.29 -7.13
C PRO A 147 -7.54 -3.22 -8.21
N LEU A 148 -8.20 -2.64 -9.23
CA LEU A 148 -8.68 -3.37 -10.40
C LEU A 148 -7.53 -3.86 -11.28
N GLU A 149 -6.46 -3.07 -11.44
CA GLU A 149 -5.28 -3.49 -12.20
C GLU A 149 -4.57 -4.63 -11.48
N LEU A 150 -4.43 -4.53 -10.14
CA LEU A 150 -3.87 -5.62 -9.34
C LEU A 150 -4.67 -6.92 -9.52
N ARG A 151 -6.01 -6.85 -9.45
CA ARG A 151 -6.88 -8.01 -9.72
C ARG A 151 -6.67 -8.59 -11.13
N ARG A 152 -6.60 -7.74 -12.16
CA ARG A 152 -6.37 -8.18 -13.55
C ARG A 152 -5.03 -8.91 -13.69
N ARG A 153 -3.97 -8.38 -13.07
CA ARG A 153 -2.63 -8.99 -13.08
C ARG A 153 -2.60 -10.34 -12.39
N ILE A 154 -3.32 -10.49 -11.27
CA ILE A 154 -3.41 -11.79 -10.58
C ILE A 154 -4.18 -12.80 -11.44
N HIS A 155 -5.35 -12.43 -11.98
CA HIS A 155 -6.12 -13.33 -12.85
C HIS A 155 -5.35 -13.76 -14.10
N GLY A 156 -4.60 -12.84 -14.71
CA GLY A 156 -3.77 -13.15 -15.89
C GLY A 156 -2.59 -14.08 -15.61
N GLN A 157 -2.35 -14.49 -14.36
CA GLN A 157 -1.33 -15.49 -13.99
C GLN A 157 -1.94 -16.79 -13.44
N VAL A 158 -3.25 -16.82 -13.19
CA VAL A 158 -3.97 -18.01 -12.70
C VAL A 158 -4.56 -18.83 -13.86
N ALA A 159 -4.81 -18.17 -15.00
CA ALA A 159 -5.25 -18.81 -16.25
C ALA A 159 -4.08 -19.45 -17.01
#